data_AF-B0MYB3-F1
#
_entry.id   AF-B0MYB3-F1
#
_cell.length_a   1.000
_cell.length_b   1.000
_cell.length_c   1.000
_cell.angle_alpha   90.00
_cell.angle_beta   90.00
_cell.angle_gamma   90.00
#
_symmetry.space_group_name_H-M   'P 1'
#
loop_
_entity.id
_entity.type
_entity.pdbx_description
1 polymer ?
#
loop_
_entity_poly.entity_id
_entity_poly.type
_entity_poly.pdbx_seq_one_letter_code
_entity_poly.pdbx_strand_id
1 'polypeptide(L)'
;MKKIVVFLLLVSNFFPSGCTRPKQYADYSRHSGFDRTEIDSATLRNLEVLGRVWGFVKYHHPAFSDDRYDLDFELFELLPLIADTAPAARNEILAQWIDGFGRYKTTPEKYEKILASDSVFEHRTDIGWIRDTATLGRELSERLVRLRSADRTAGNRYVSQTYYETYDQWSPNPCFDGEKPYYDLSNPDYGYRLLTVFRFWNMVEYFFPSKYLTDKDWNDVLPEYIRRMAHPTGSYLRETRRMIAELDDNHAQYGGGIFELFGRYRVPLNTGFVEGRLIVVTPDTVPVKSERKAPFQVGDEIVAVEDKPVEYYMAQTREFISCSNENDVLAATADQILRTKENRPLSIRYRRDGVTRDTLADVTKMPGHFGWNYLWKYHKTFSMLEDSIGYICPNKLSKEEEIPEISNGLKKTED
;
A
#
# COMPACT_ATOMS: atom_id res chain seq x y z
N MET A 1 -25.21 -16.89 -44.01
CA MET A 1 -24.29 -15.80 -44.46
C MET A 1 -23.95 -14.94 -43.26
N LYS A 2 -22.85 -15.24 -42.56
CA LYS A 2 -22.32 -14.44 -41.45
C LYS A 2 -21.10 -13.68 -41.99
N LYS A 3 -21.15 -12.35 -42.00
CA LYS A 3 -20.04 -11.50 -42.44
C LYS A 3 -18.97 -11.50 -41.35
N ILE A 4 -17.84 -12.14 -41.63
CA ILE A 4 -16.61 -12.01 -40.86
C ILE A 4 -15.97 -10.71 -41.32
N VAL A 5 -15.92 -9.71 -40.44
CA VAL A 5 -15.17 -8.47 -40.67
C VAL A 5 -13.75 -8.72 -40.19
N VAL A 6 -12.84 -8.95 -41.14
CA VAL A 6 -11.40 -9.00 -40.89
C VAL A 6 -10.88 -7.57 -40.85
N PHE A 7 -10.40 -7.12 -39.70
CA PHE A 7 -9.65 -5.86 -39.60
C PHE A 7 -8.22 -6.10 -40.08
N LEU A 8 -7.90 -5.61 -41.27
CA LEU A 8 -6.54 -5.59 -41.82
C LEU A 8 -5.78 -4.41 -41.19
N LEU A 9 -4.87 -4.71 -40.26
CA LEU A 9 -3.85 -3.76 -39.80
C LEU A 9 -2.81 -3.58 -40.90
N LEU A 10 -2.87 -2.43 -41.58
CA LEU A 10 -1.87 -1.97 -42.54
C LEU A 10 -0.60 -1.58 -41.79
N VAL A 11 0.42 -2.42 -41.87
CA VAL A 11 1.78 -2.12 -41.38
C VAL A 11 2.51 -1.31 -42.45
N SER A 12 2.49 0.02 -42.31
CA SER A 12 3.36 0.89 -43.10
C SER A 12 4.76 0.92 -42.46
N ASN A 13 5.68 0.12 -43.00
CA ASN A 13 7.11 0.25 -42.75
C ASN A 13 7.65 1.49 -43.48
N PHE A 14 7.85 2.59 -42.75
CA PHE A 14 8.77 3.66 -43.15
C PHE A 14 9.57 4.10 -41.94
N PHE A 15 10.86 3.76 -41.93
CA PHE A 15 11.85 4.37 -41.05
C PHE A 15 12.23 5.75 -41.60
N PRO A 16 12.13 6.78 -40.76
CA PRO A 16 13.23 7.71 -40.62
C PRO A 16 13.65 7.82 -39.16
N SER A 17 14.97 7.82 -38.93
CA SER A 17 15.56 8.30 -37.68
C SER A 17 15.08 9.72 -37.42
N GLY A 18 14.16 9.89 -36.48
CA GLY A 18 13.52 11.16 -36.14
C GLY A 18 12.66 10.97 -34.90
N CYS A 19 12.54 12.01 -34.07
CA CYS A 19 11.74 12.01 -32.85
C CYS A 19 10.45 11.21 -33.04
N THR A 20 10.38 10.06 -32.39
CA THR A 20 9.20 9.21 -32.41
C THR A 20 8.13 9.93 -31.60
N ARG A 21 7.06 10.35 -32.26
CA ARG A 21 5.94 11.04 -31.60
C ARG A 21 5.29 10.07 -30.59
N PRO A 22 4.78 10.58 -29.46
CA PRO A 22 3.98 9.76 -28.56
C PRO A 22 2.85 9.05 -29.30
N LYS A 23 2.59 7.78 -28.96
CA LYS A 23 1.44 7.05 -29.47
C LYS A 23 0.16 7.81 -29.08
N GLN A 24 -0.76 7.93 -30.02
CA GLN A 24 -2.07 8.52 -29.76
C GLN A 24 -3.00 7.45 -29.19
N TYR A 25 -3.70 7.78 -28.10
CA TYR A 25 -4.67 6.91 -27.45
C TYR A 25 -6.08 7.51 -27.52
N ALA A 26 -7.09 6.68 -27.28
CA ALA A 26 -8.39 7.19 -26.86
C ALA A 26 -8.25 7.95 -25.52
N ASP A 27 -9.19 8.85 -25.24
CA ASP A 27 -9.20 9.56 -23.98
C ASP A 27 -9.71 8.66 -22.85
N TYR A 28 -8.77 8.07 -22.12
CA TYR A 28 -9.06 7.29 -20.92
C TYR A 28 -8.88 8.09 -19.63
N SER A 29 -8.72 9.42 -19.68
CA SER A 29 -8.35 10.24 -18.50
C SER A 29 -9.33 10.18 -17.32
N ARG A 30 -10.58 9.77 -17.59
CA ARG A 30 -11.67 9.70 -16.61
C ARG A 30 -12.32 8.32 -16.49
N HIS A 31 -12.07 7.43 -17.45
CA HIS A 31 -12.79 6.17 -17.58
C HIS A 31 -11.99 5.19 -18.44
N SER A 32 -11.82 3.94 -18.01
CA SER A 32 -11.04 2.96 -18.78
C SER A 32 -11.83 2.30 -19.91
N GLY A 33 -13.17 2.34 -19.83
CA GLY A 33 -14.06 1.67 -20.78
C GLY A 33 -14.26 0.17 -20.48
N PHE A 34 -13.85 -0.28 -19.29
CA PHE A 34 -13.97 -1.65 -18.84
C PHE A 34 -14.78 -1.74 -17.55
N ASP A 35 -16.11 -1.89 -17.70
CA ASP A 35 -17.12 -1.76 -16.62
C ASP A 35 -17.66 -3.09 -16.08
N ARG A 36 -16.86 -4.17 -16.10
CA ARG A 36 -17.38 -5.46 -15.63
C ARG A 36 -17.63 -5.45 -14.13
N THR A 37 -18.77 -6.02 -13.74
CA THR A 37 -19.20 -6.11 -12.33
C THR A 37 -19.08 -7.52 -11.77
N GLU A 38 -18.86 -8.51 -12.63
CA GLU A 38 -18.65 -9.91 -12.30
C GLU A 38 -17.62 -10.50 -13.27
N ILE A 39 -16.83 -11.46 -12.78
CA ILE A 39 -15.86 -12.18 -13.59
C ILE A 39 -15.97 -13.68 -13.32
N ASP A 40 -15.93 -14.48 -14.38
CA ASP A 40 -15.86 -15.93 -14.24
C ASP A 40 -14.39 -16.38 -14.04
N SER A 41 -14.21 -17.69 -13.86
CA SER A 41 -12.87 -18.26 -13.66
C SER A 41 -11.96 -18.17 -14.89
N ALA A 42 -12.53 -18.11 -16.11
CA ALA A 42 -11.74 -17.97 -17.33
C ALA A 42 -11.24 -16.52 -17.48
N THR A 43 -12.12 -15.54 -17.32
CA THR A 43 -11.77 -14.12 -17.32
C THR A 43 -10.73 -13.82 -16.25
N LEU A 44 -10.91 -14.35 -15.04
CA LEU A 44 -9.92 -14.18 -13.98
C LEU A 44 -8.53 -14.67 -14.38
N ARG A 45 -8.41 -15.90 -14.90
CA ARG A 45 -7.11 -16.46 -15.33
C ARG A 45 -6.47 -15.61 -16.44
N ASN A 46 -7.28 -15.06 -17.33
CA ASN A 46 -6.80 -14.15 -18.37
C ASN A 46 -6.29 -12.83 -17.79
N LEU A 47 -7.02 -12.22 -16.86
CA LEU A 47 -6.63 -10.99 -16.18
C LEU A 47 -5.40 -11.18 -15.29
N GLU A 48 -5.24 -12.35 -14.67
CA GLU A 48 -4.04 -12.67 -13.89
C GLU A 48 -2.79 -12.70 -14.79
N VAL A 49 -2.85 -13.43 -15.91
CA VAL A 49 -1.75 -13.46 -16.89
C VAL A 49 -1.46 -12.06 -17.43
N LEU A 50 -2.50 -11.28 -17.76
CA LEU A 50 -2.35 -9.90 -18.19
C LEU A 50 -1.63 -9.04 -17.13
N GLY A 51 -2.07 -9.10 -15.87
CA GLY A 51 -1.49 -8.31 -14.78
C GLY A 51 0.00 -8.59 -14.54
N ARG A 52 0.38 -9.88 -14.59
CA ARG A 52 1.80 -10.30 -14.48
C ARG A 52 2.62 -9.83 -15.67
N VAL A 53 2.14 -10.07 -16.89
CA VAL A 53 2.85 -9.73 -18.13
C VAL A 53 2.97 -8.21 -18.30
N TRP A 54 1.88 -7.47 -18.11
CA TRP A 54 1.85 -6.02 -18.23
C TRP A 54 2.85 -5.36 -17.28
N GLY A 55 2.87 -5.76 -16.00
CA GLY A 55 3.78 -5.18 -15.02
C GLY A 55 5.23 -5.59 -15.23
N PHE A 56 5.49 -6.84 -15.62
CA PHE A 56 6.84 -7.26 -16.01
C PHE A 56 7.37 -6.42 -17.17
N VAL A 57 6.56 -6.25 -18.23
CA VAL A 57 6.92 -5.45 -19.39
C VAL A 57 7.12 -3.98 -19.01
N LYS A 58 6.24 -3.40 -18.21
CA LYS A 58 6.33 -2.02 -17.70
C LYS A 58 7.68 -1.73 -17.04
N TYR A 59 8.19 -2.64 -16.21
CA TYR A 59 9.44 -2.42 -15.48
C TYR A 59 10.70 -2.91 -16.21
N HIS A 60 10.56 -3.75 -17.24
CA HIS A 60 11.70 -4.39 -17.90
C HIS A 60 11.96 -3.94 -19.35
N HIS A 61 10.99 -3.33 -20.03
CA HIS A 61 11.13 -2.96 -21.44
C HIS A 61 11.80 -1.58 -21.63
N PRO A 62 12.90 -1.48 -22.41
CA PRO A 62 13.63 -0.22 -22.59
C PRO A 62 12.85 0.89 -23.30
N ALA A 63 11.75 0.56 -23.99
CA ALA A 63 10.89 1.56 -24.61
C ALA A 63 10.23 2.51 -23.60
N PHE A 64 10.25 2.18 -22.31
CA PHE A 64 9.62 2.96 -21.25
C PHE A 64 10.61 3.82 -20.47
N SER A 65 11.73 4.19 -21.09
CA SER A 65 12.62 5.23 -20.56
C SER A 65 12.10 6.66 -20.79
N ASP A 66 11.09 6.82 -21.66
CA ASP A 66 10.53 8.12 -22.08
C ASP A 66 8.99 8.09 -22.11
N ASP A 67 8.35 9.11 -22.70
CA ASP A 67 6.90 9.33 -22.74
C ASP A 67 6.22 8.88 -24.05
N ARG A 68 6.91 8.08 -24.89
CA ARG A 68 6.33 7.63 -26.16
C ARG A 68 5.11 6.74 -25.98
N TYR A 69 5.06 6.00 -24.87
CA TYR A 69 3.97 5.09 -24.53
C TYR A 69 3.42 5.40 -23.15
N ASP A 70 2.12 5.16 -23.00
CA ASP A 70 1.38 5.35 -21.77
C ASP A 70 0.88 4.00 -21.28
N LEU A 71 1.60 3.39 -20.34
CA LEU A 71 1.33 2.00 -19.94
C LEU A 71 -0.04 1.80 -19.31
N ASP A 72 -0.61 2.84 -18.71
CA ASP A 72 -1.96 2.76 -18.17
C ASP A 72 -2.99 2.68 -19.31
N PHE A 73 -2.79 3.45 -20.37
CA PHE A 73 -3.68 3.44 -21.53
C PHE A 73 -3.46 2.20 -22.40
N GLU A 74 -2.22 1.71 -22.52
CA GLU A 74 -1.93 0.38 -23.09
C GLU A 74 -2.69 -0.73 -22.34
N LEU A 75 -2.75 -0.67 -21.01
CA LEU A 75 -3.55 -1.62 -20.23
C LEU A 75 -5.03 -1.56 -20.62
N PHE A 76 -5.59 -0.36 -20.71
CA PHE A 76 -7.01 -0.17 -21.02
C PHE A 76 -7.38 -0.64 -22.43
N GLU A 77 -6.48 -0.50 -23.41
CA GLU A 77 -6.66 -1.10 -24.74
C GLU A 77 -6.60 -2.64 -24.71
N LEU A 78 -5.78 -3.24 -23.83
CA LEU A 78 -5.63 -4.70 -23.71
C LEU A 78 -6.79 -5.38 -22.98
N LEU A 79 -7.36 -4.74 -21.95
CA LEU A 79 -8.43 -5.32 -21.12
C LEU A 79 -9.58 -5.95 -21.93
N PRO A 80 -10.24 -5.24 -22.88
CA PRO A 80 -11.34 -5.81 -23.65
C PRO A 80 -10.89 -6.92 -24.63
N LEU A 81 -9.63 -6.92 -25.06
CA LEU A 81 -9.07 -7.92 -25.99
C LEU A 81 -8.71 -9.23 -25.28
N ILE A 82 -8.39 -9.16 -23.99
CA ILE A 82 -7.85 -10.28 -23.21
C ILE A 82 -8.93 -10.98 -22.39
N ALA A 83 -9.86 -10.22 -21.80
CA ALA A 83 -10.79 -10.72 -20.78
C ALA A 83 -11.49 -12.04 -21.16
N ASP A 84 -12.04 -12.15 -22.38
CA ASP A 84 -12.82 -13.33 -22.81
C ASP A 84 -12.20 -14.10 -23.97
N THR A 85 -10.88 -14.00 -24.12
CA THR A 85 -10.17 -14.65 -25.21
C THR A 85 -9.63 -16.02 -24.77
N ALA A 86 -9.62 -16.98 -25.71
CA ALA A 86 -9.03 -18.30 -25.44
C ALA A 86 -7.54 -18.18 -25.09
N PRO A 87 -7.00 -19.02 -24.18
CA PRO A 87 -5.61 -18.87 -23.68
C PRO A 87 -4.54 -18.74 -24.77
N ALA A 88 -4.63 -19.52 -25.85
CA ALA A 88 -3.68 -19.45 -26.96
C ALA A 88 -3.70 -18.08 -27.67
N ALA A 89 -4.91 -17.57 -27.97
CA ALA A 89 -5.07 -16.27 -28.63
C ALA A 89 -4.70 -15.11 -27.67
N ARG A 90 -4.98 -15.22 -26.37
CA ARG A 90 -4.49 -14.28 -25.36
C ARG A 90 -2.96 -14.20 -25.38
N ASN A 91 -2.29 -15.34 -25.39
CA ASN A 91 -0.83 -15.39 -25.40
C ASN A 91 -0.24 -14.79 -26.69
N GLU A 92 -0.89 -15.01 -27.83
CA GLU A 92 -0.52 -14.38 -29.10
C GLU A 92 -0.67 -12.85 -29.06
N ILE A 93 -1.79 -12.34 -28.55
CA ILE A 93 -2.03 -10.88 -28.39
C ILE A 93 -0.92 -10.27 -27.52
N LEU A 94 -0.59 -10.88 -26.38
CA LEU A 94 0.44 -10.37 -25.47
C LEU A 94 1.85 -10.43 -26.10
N ALA A 95 2.15 -11.48 -26.88
CA ALA A 95 3.41 -11.59 -27.60
C ALA A 95 3.55 -10.48 -28.65
N GLN A 96 2.49 -10.23 -29.42
CA GLN A 96 2.45 -9.15 -30.41
C GLN A 96 2.52 -7.76 -29.76
N TRP A 97 1.88 -7.58 -28.61
CA TRP A 97 1.95 -6.34 -27.83
C TRP A 97 3.39 -6.03 -27.40
N ILE A 98 4.14 -7.03 -26.89
CA ILE A 98 5.56 -6.87 -26.56
C ILE A 98 6.38 -6.48 -27.79
N ASP A 99 6.17 -7.18 -28.92
CA ASP A 99 6.91 -6.91 -30.16
C ASP A 99 6.59 -5.50 -30.73
N GLY A 100 5.41 -4.97 -30.44
CA GLY A 100 4.93 -3.64 -30.87
C GLY A 100 5.75 -2.47 -30.33
N PHE A 101 6.49 -2.65 -29.23
CA PHE A 101 7.40 -1.64 -28.68
C PHE A 101 8.77 -1.59 -29.38
N GLY A 102 8.98 -2.44 -30.39
CA GLY A 102 10.17 -2.44 -31.22
C GLY A 102 11.33 -3.25 -30.66
N ARG A 103 12.44 -3.23 -31.40
CA ARG A 103 13.63 -4.03 -31.07
C ARG A 103 14.45 -3.36 -29.97
N TYR A 104 15.00 -4.19 -29.08
CA TYR A 104 15.93 -3.78 -28.03
C TYR A 104 17.15 -4.70 -27.99
N LYS A 105 18.23 -4.23 -27.35
CA LYS A 105 19.43 -5.02 -27.10
C LYS A 105 19.30 -5.78 -25.77
N THR A 106 20.04 -6.87 -25.65
CA THR A 106 20.15 -7.66 -24.41
C THR A 106 21.58 -7.63 -23.89
N THR A 107 21.75 -7.72 -22.57
CA THR A 107 23.03 -7.76 -21.86
C THR A 107 23.02 -8.85 -20.78
N PRO A 108 22.87 -10.14 -21.16
CA PRO A 108 22.75 -11.25 -20.19
C PRO A 108 23.93 -11.32 -19.22
N GLU A 109 25.14 -11.01 -19.67
CA GLU A 109 26.38 -11.06 -18.88
C GLU A 109 26.33 -10.11 -17.68
N LYS A 110 25.66 -8.95 -17.82
CA LYS A 110 25.44 -8.00 -16.73
C LYS A 110 24.66 -8.66 -15.58
N TYR A 111 23.58 -9.36 -15.92
CA TYR A 111 22.71 -9.98 -14.94
C TYR A 111 23.31 -11.27 -14.37
N GLU A 112 24.02 -12.05 -15.17
CA GLU A 112 24.78 -13.22 -14.70
C GLU A 112 25.84 -12.83 -13.66
N LYS A 113 26.56 -11.72 -13.90
CA LYS A 113 27.53 -11.18 -12.93
C LYS A 113 26.88 -10.77 -11.60
N ILE A 114 25.69 -10.16 -11.64
CA ILE A 114 24.92 -9.83 -10.43
C ILE A 114 24.52 -11.11 -9.69
N LEU A 115 24.07 -12.14 -10.42
CA LEU A 115 23.63 -13.40 -9.83
C LEU A 115 24.77 -14.18 -9.18
N ALA A 116 25.98 -14.11 -9.74
CA ALA A 116 27.20 -14.79 -9.29
C ALA A 116 27.98 -14.05 -8.18
N SER A 117 27.55 -12.85 -7.79
CA SER A 117 28.13 -12.11 -6.68
C SER A 117 27.78 -12.78 -5.34
N ASP A 118 28.79 -13.16 -4.56
CA ASP A 118 28.65 -13.73 -3.19
C ASP A 118 28.11 -12.71 -2.18
N SER A 119 28.17 -11.42 -2.51
CA SER A 119 27.49 -10.37 -1.77
C SER A 119 26.16 -10.02 -2.44
N VAL A 120 25.14 -9.80 -1.61
CA VAL A 120 24.27 -8.60 -1.61
C VAL A 120 22.78 -8.91 -1.37
N PHE A 121 22.26 -10.12 -1.60
CA PHE A 121 20.81 -10.36 -1.44
C PHE A 121 20.48 -11.70 -0.78
N GLU A 122 20.03 -11.65 0.47
CA GLU A 122 19.46 -12.79 1.22
C GLU A 122 18.19 -13.32 0.55
N HIS A 123 17.37 -12.42 0.01
CA HIS A 123 16.14 -12.75 -0.70
C HIS A 123 16.15 -12.16 -2.11
N ARG A 124 15.74 -12.97 -3.09
CA ARG A 124 15.64 -12.58 -4.50
C ARG A 124 14.22 -12.81 -4.98
N THR A 125 13.70 -11.91 -5.83
CA THR A 125 12.42 -12.13 -6.49
C THR A 125 12.50 -13.35 -7.41
N ASP A 126 11.65 -14.35 -7.16
CA ASP A 126 11.49 -15.48 -8.05
C ASP A 126 10.68 -15.09 -9.29
N ILE A 127 11.37 -14.94 -10.41
CA ILE A 127 10.77 -14.68 -11.71
C ILE A 127 10.72 -15.92 -12.59
N GLY A 128 10.73 -17.12 -12.00
CA GLY A 128 10.63 -18.40 -12.70
C GLY A 128 9.38 -18.54 -13.58
N TRP A 129 8.29 -17.88 -13.19
CA TRP A 129 7.00 -17.91 -13.89
C TRP A 129 7.09 -17.51 -15.37
N ILE A 130 8.07 -16.67 -15.76
CA ILE A 130 8.24 -16.28 -17.17
C ILE A 130 8.58 -17.46 -18.09
N ARG A 131 9.00 -18.60 -17.52
CA ARG A 131 9.32 -19.85 -18.23
C ARG A 131 8.16 -20.84 -18.29
N ASP A 132 7.01 -20.52 -17.68
CA ASP A 132 5.84 -21.40 -17.68
C ASP A 132 5.20 -21.47 -19.07
N THR A 133 5.65 -22.44 -19.87
CA THR A 133 5.11 -22.67 -21.22
C THR A 133 3.73 -23.32 -21.20
N ALA A 134 3.27 -23.89 -20.08
CA ALA A 134 1.93 -24.45 -19.98
C ALA A 134 0.88 -23.33 -19.97
N THR A 135 1.14 -22.26 -19.22
CA THR A 135 0.24 -21.09 -19.16
C THR A 135 0.49 -20.09 -20.28
N LEU A 136 1.77 -19.76 -20.53
CA LEU A 136 2.17 -18.67 -21.44
C LEU A 136 2.32 -19.15 -22.88
N GLY A 137 2.42 -20.45 -23.12
CA GLY A 137 2.89 -20.96 -24.40
C GLY A 137 4.35 -20.60 -24.66
N ARG A 138 4.92 -21.20 -25.70
CA ARG A 138 6.34 -21.04 -26.03
C ARG A 138 6.70 -19.60 -26.43
N GLU A 139 5.92 -19.02 -27.34
CA GLU A 139 6.24 -17.73 -27.96
C GLU A 139 6.25 -16.54 -26.97
N LEU A 140 5.26 -16.47 -26.09
CA LEU A 140 5.20 -15.41 -25.07
C LEU A 140 6.28 -15.63 -24.00
N SER A 141 6.47 -16.87 -23.56
CA SER A 141 7.52 -17.21 -22.59
C SER A 141 8.91 -16.83 -23.10
N GLU A 142 9.25 -17.16 -24.35
CA GLU A 142 10.54 -16.80 -24.94
C GLU A 142 10.77 -15.28 -24.99
N ARG A 143 9.73 -14.48 -25.27
CA ARG A 143 9.79 -13.01 -25.23
C ARG A 143 10.04 -12.47 -23.83
N LEU A 144 9.36 -12.99 -22.83
CA LEU A 144 9.54 -12.57 -21.43
C LEU A 144 10.94 -12.96 -20.91
N VAL A 145 11.40 -14.16 -21.24
CA VAL A 145 12.78 -14.62 -20.91
C VAL A 145 13.82 -13.72 -21.56
N ARG A 146 13.65 -13.33 -22.83
CA ARG A 146 14.54 -12.39 -23.50
C ARG A 146 14.48 -10.99 -22.87
N LEU A 147 13.29 -10.52 -22.52
CA LEU A 147 13.08 -9.21 -21.92
C LEU A 147 13.74 -9.08 -20.54
N ARG A 148 13.83 -10.17 -19.78
CA ARG A 148 14.58 -10.22 -18.51
C ARG A 148 16.02 -9.73 -18.65
N SER A 149 16.68 -9.96 -19.78
CA SER A 149 18.06 -9.53 -20.03
C SER A 149 18.17 -8.26 -20.88
N ALA A 150 17.07 -7.52 -21.10
CA ALA A 150 17.11 -6.28 -21.86
C ALA A 150 18.08 -5.25 -21.26
N ASP A 151 18.74 -4.49 -22.13
CA ASP A 151 19.57 -3.35 -21.75
C ASP A 151 18.70 -2.17 -21.33
N ARG A 152 18.67 -1.89 -20.02
CA ARG A 152 17.87 -0.83 -19.39
C ARG A 152 18.73 0.37 -18.97
N THR A 153 19.88 0.58 -19.60
CA THR A 153 20.78 1.69 -19.24
C THR A 153 20.14 3.07 -19.44
N ALA A 154 19.15 3.18 -20.33
CA ALA A 154 18.36 4.40 -20.52
C ALA A 154 17.40 4.72 -19.34
N GLY A 155 17.29 3.84 -18.34
CA GLY A 155 16.39 3.99 -17.21
C GLY A 155 14.96 3.52 -17.48
N ASN A 156 14.07 3.81 -16.54
CA ASN A 156 12.64 3.55 -16.63
C ASN A 156 11.90 4.79 -16.10
N ARG A 157 10.91 5.27 -16.83
CA ARG A 157 10.13 6.46 -16.45
C ARG A 157 9.27 6.21 -15.22
N TYR A 158 8.76 5.00 -15.04
CA TYR A 158 7.80 4.66 -13.99
C TYR A 158 8.47 4.27 -12.67
N VAL A 159 9.77 3.95 -12.69
CA VAL A 159 10.52 3.61 -11.48
C VAL A 159 11.96 4.12 -11.54
N SER A 160 12.37 4.81 -10.50
CA SER A 160 13.72 5.33 -10.30
C SER A 160 14.20 5.08 -8.87
N GLN A 161 15.41 5.50 -8.53
CA GLN A 161 15.88 5.56 -7.15
C GLN A 161 15.37 6.84 -6.47
N THR A 162 15.09 6.78 -5.17
CA THR A 162 14.70 7.96 -4.39
C THR A 162 15.90 8.87 -4.15
N TYR A 163 15.75 10.17 -4.39
CA TYR A 163 16.71 11.19 -3.99
C TYR A 163 16.21 11.88 -2.72
N TYR A 164 17.02 11.89 -1.65
CA TYR A 164 16.69 12.62 -0.43
C TYR A 164 17.40 13.98 -0.43
N GLU A 165 16.68 15.04 -0.78
CA GLU A 165 17.19 16.42 -0.79
C GLU A 165 17.78 16.84 0.56
N THR A 166 17.15 16.43 1.68
CA THR A 166 17.60 16.76 3.04
C THR A 166 19.01 16.26 3.35
N TYR A 167 19.42 15.16 2.71
CA TYR A 167 20.71 14.51 2.93
C TYR A 167 21.64 14.61 1.71
N ASP A 168 21.20 15.29 0.65
CA ASP A 168 21.89 15.38 -0.64
C ASP A 168 22.41 14.03 -1.16
N GLN A 169 21.59 12.97 -1.02
CA GLN A 169 22.01 11.60 -1.31
C GLN A 169 20.94 10.76 -2.00
N TRP A 170 21.38 9.86 -2.87
CA TRP A 170 20.55 8.82 -3.46
C TRP A 170 20.37 7.67 -2.48
N SER A 171 19.12 7.25 -2.29
CA SER A 171 18.77 6.03 -1.58
C SER A 171 18.46 4.91 -2.57
N PRO A 172 18.79 3.65 -2.24
CA PRO A 172 18.40 2.51 -3.07
C PRO A 172 16.88 2.24 -3.07
N ASN A 173 16.08 3.02 -2.34
CA ASN A 173 14.62 2.87 -2.33
C ASN A 173 14.00 3.17 -3.71
N PRO A 174 13.00 2.40 -4.14
CA PRO A 174 12.28 2.67 -5.37
C PRO A 174 11.40 3.92 -5.23
N CYS A 175 11.40 4.76 -6.26
CA CYS A 175 10.51 5.92 -6.40
C CYS A 175 9.61 5.71 -7.63
N PHE A 176 8.32 6.04 -7.50
CA PHE A 176 7.30 5.83 -8.53
C PHE A 176 6.67 7.14 -9.03
N ASP A 177 7.41 8.26 -9.00
CA ASP A 177 6.92 9.60 -9.40
C ASP A 177 6.49 9.70 -10.87
N GLY A 178 6.87 8.73 -11.71
CA GLY A 178 6.39 8.61 -13.09
C GLY A 178 4.97 8.07 -13.24
N GLU A 179 4.37 7.57 -12.15
CA GLU A 179 2.99 7.09 -12.14
C GLU A 179 2.00 8.25 -12.08
N LYS A 180 0.88 8.12 -12.81
CA LYS A 180 -0.19 9.12 -12.75
C LYS A 180 -1.01 8.92 -11.47
N PRO A 181 -1.31 10.00 -10.72
CA PRO A 181 -1.96 9.89 -9.41
C PRO A 181 -3.49 9.75 -9.47
N TYR A 182 -4.14 10.20 -10.56
CA TYR A 182 -5.59 10.15 -10.74
C TYR A 182 -6.44 10.64 -9.54
N TYR A 183 -6.01 11.74 -8.88
CA TYR A 183 -6.62 12.25 -7.64
C TYR A 183 -8.14 12.48 -7.69
N ASP A 184 -8.70 12.72 -8.88
CA ASP A 184 -10.13 12.99 -9.05
C ASP A 184 -11.01 11.72 -9.09
N LEU A 185 -10.41 10.52 -9.10
CA LEU A 185 -11.14 9.25 -9.20
C LEU A 185 -11.37 8.64 -7.81
N SER A 186 -12.49 8.98 -7.18
CA SER A 186 -12.84 8.49 -5.83
C SER A 186 -13.42 7.06 -5.83
N ASN A 187 -14.16 6.70 -6.88
CA ASN A 187 -14.70 5.37 -7.08
C ASN A 187 -14.67 5.02 -8.57
N PRO A 188 -13.49 4.64 -9.11
CA PRO A 188 -13.32 4.44 -10.53
C PRO A 188 -14.00 3.15 -11.04
N ASP A 189 -14.15 3.06 -12.36
CA ASP A 189 -14.59 1.87 -13.07
C ASP A 189 -13.58 0.71 -12.95
N TYR A 190 -14.01 -0.48 -13.35
CA TYR A 190 -13.27 -1.70 -13.02
C TYR A 190 -11.89 -1.77 -13.66
N GLY A 191 -11.67 -1.26 -14.87
CA GLY A 191 -10.32 -1.24 -15.46
C GLY A 191 -9.33 -0.37 -14.68
N TYR A 192 -9.77 0.74 -14.09
CA TYR A 192 -8.94 1.54 -13.18
C TYR A 192 -8.69 0.84 -11.83
N ARG A 193 -9.68 0.10 -11.32
CA ARG A 193 -9.47 -0.73 -10.13
C ARG A 193 -8.46 -1.85 -10.40
N LEU A 194 -8.49 -2.45 -11.61
CA LEU A 194 -7.48 -3.40 -12.06
C LEU A 194 -6.11 -2.75 -12.21
N LEU A 195 -6.03 -1.52 -12.72
CA LEU A 195 -4.78 -0.76 -12.77
C LEU A 195 -4.16 -0.62 -11.38
N THR A 196 -4.96 -0.34 -10.34
CA THR A 196 -4.49 -0.30 -8.95
C THR A 196 -3.93 -1.64 -8.49
N VAL A 197 -4.66 -2.73 -8.74
CA VAL A 197 -4.21 -4.09 -8.38
C VAL A 197 -2.91 -4.43 -9.11
N PHE A 198 -2.84 -4.18 -10.42
CA PHE A 198 -1.68 -4.55 -11.24
C PHE A 198 -0.46 -3.70 -10.89
N ARG A 199 -0.62 -2.39 -10.66
CA ARG A 199 0.47 -1.53 -10.18
C ARG A 199 0.97 -2.02 -8.83
N PHE A 200 0.09 -2.10 -7.84
CA PHE A 200 0.50 -2.43 -6.47
C PHE A 200 1.12 -3.83 -6.37
N TRP A 201 0.51 -4.84 -7.01
CA TRP A 201 1.05 -6.19 -7.00
C TRP A 201 2.46 -6.26 -7.60
N ASN A 202 2.69 -5.60 -8.75
CA ASN A 202 4.01 -5.61 -9.39
C ASN A 202 5.04 -4.72 -8.67
N MET A 203 4.61 -3.60 -8.06
CA MET A 203 5.48 -2.79 -7.20
C MET A 203 6.05 -3.63 -6.06
N VAL A 204 5.20 -4.41 -5.40
CA VAL A 204 5.62 -5.31 -4.31
C VAL A 204 6.46 -6.46 -4.86
N GLU A 205 6.02 -7.08 -5.96
CA GLU A 205 6.71 -8.24 -6.55
C GLU A 205 8.19 -7.99 -6.84
N TYR A 206 8.49 -6.81 -7.40
CA TYR A 206 9.84 -6.49 -7.89
C TYR A 206 10.64 -5.55 -6.99
N PHE A 207 10.00 -4.79 -6.09
CA PHE A 207 10.68 -3.71 -5.36
C PHE A 207 10.45 -3.70 -3.84
N PHE A 208 9.52 -4.48 -3.30
CA PHE A 208 9.32 -4.54 -1.85
C PHE A 208 10.31 -5.53 -1.21
N PRO A 209 11.17 -5.07 -0.28
CA PRO A 209 12.27 -5.89 0.25
C PRO A 209 11.80 -7.04 1.13
N SER A 210 10.64 -6.88 1.79
CA SER A 210 10.17 -7.78 2.85
C SER A 210 9.02 -8.69 2.40
N LYS A 211 8.80 -8.85 1.09
CA LYS A 211 7.70 -9.69 0.55
C LYS A 211 7.71 -11.13 1.08
N TYR A 212 8.88 -11.67 1.44
CA TYR A 212 9.02 -13.01 1.99
C TYR A 212 8.56 -13.15 3.45
N LEU A 213 8.26 -12.02 4.13
CA LEU A 213 7.76 -11.97 5.50
C LEU A 213 6.25 -11.83 5.59
N THR A 214 5.55 -11.63 4.46
CA THR A 214 4.09 -11.50 4.47
C THR A 214 3.44 -12.83 4.85
N ASP A 215 2.36 -12.80 5.62
CA ASP A 215 1.64 -14.02 6.04
C ASP A 215 1.05 -14.79 4.85
N LYS A 216 0.74 -14.07 3.77
CA LYS A 216 0.12 -14.58 2.55
C LYS A 216 1.14 -14.76 1.43
N ASP A 217 1.01 -15.84 0.65
CA ASP A 217 1.76 -15.97 -0.60
C ASP A 217 1.36 -14.85 -1.55
N TRP A 218 2.33 -14.04 -1.95
CA TRP A 218 2.08 -12.90 -2.82
C TRP A 218 1.42 -13.30 -4.15
N ASN A 219 1.64 -14.52 -4.63
CA ASN A 219 0.98 -15.02 -5.84
C ASN A 219 -0.53 -15.16 -5.69
N ASP A 220 -1.04 -15.39 -4.48
CA ASP A 220 -2.47 -15.52 -4.21
C ASP A 220 -3.18 -14.16 -4.11
N VAL A 221 -2.42 -13.09 -3.80
CA VAL A 221 -2.94 -11.72 -3.70
C VAL A 221 -3.51 -11.24 -5.04
N LEU A 222 -2.80 -11.45 -6.16
CA LEU A 222 -3.26 -10.97 -7.47
C LEU A 222 -4.66 -11.48 -7.86
N PRO A 223 -4.93 -12.80 -7.95
CA PRO A 223 -6.24 -13.30 -8.35
C PRO A 223 -7.33 -13.00 -7.31
N GLU A 224 -7.01 -12.86 -6.03
CA GLU A 224 -7.98 -12.44 -5.02
C GLU A 224 -8.44 -10.99 -5.24
N TYR A 225 -7.52 -10.06 -5.41
CA TYR A 225 -7.87 -8.65 -5.53
C TYR A 225 -8.43 -8.27 -6.90
N ILE A 226 -8.10 -9.03 -7.96
CA ILE A 226 -8.85 -8.96 -9.23
C ILE A 226 -10.33 -9.24 -8.97
N ARG A 227 -10.68 -10.32 -8.26
CA ARG A 227 -12.08 -10.66 -7.94
C ARG A 227 -12.74 -9.61 -7.04
N ARG A 228 -12.08 -9.20 -5.95
CA ARG A 228 -12.63 -8.24 -4.98
C ARG A 228 -12.95 -6.90 -5.62
N MET A 229 -12.08 -6.43 -6.51
CA MET A 229 -12.23 -5.14 -7.18
C MET A 229 -13.36 -5.11 -8.23
N ALA A 230 -13.77 -6.27 -8.77
CA ALA A 230 -14.87 -6.36 -9.73
C ALA A 230 -16.22 -5.94 -9.11
N HIS A 231 -16.38 -6.02 -7.79
CA HIS A 231 -17.66 -5.77 -7.15
C HIS A 231 -18.00 -4.26 -7.15
N PRO A 232 -19.02 -3.81 -7.90
CA PRO A 232 -19.28 -2.38 -8.14
C PRO A 232 -19.78 -1.65 -6.88
N THR A 233 -20.43 -2.38 -5.97
CA THR A 233 -20.91 -1.83 -4.68
C THR A 233 -19.85 -1.88 -3.59
N GLY A 234 -18.71 -2.54 -3.82
CA GLY A 234 -17.58 -2.57 -2.91
C GLY A 234 -16.88 -1.22 -2.87
N SER A 235 -16.48 -0.78 -1.67
CA SER A 235 -15.71 0.45 -1.51
C SER A 235 -14.30 0.26 -2.05
N TYR A 236 -13.96 0.94 -3.14
CA TYR A 236 -12.62 0.96 -3.72
C TYR A 236 -11.54 1.25 -2.65
N LEU A 237 -11.77 2.26 -1.80
CA LEU A 237 -10.87 2.58 -0.69
C LEU A 237 -10.67 1.39 0.27
N ARG A 238 -11.75 0.69 0.67
CA ARG A 238 -11.63 -0.43 1.62
C ARG A 238 -10.87 -1.60 1.02
N GLU A 239 -11.14 -1.96 -0.24
CA GLU A 239 -10.42 -3.07 -0.88
C GLU A 239 -8.95 -2.71 -1.14
N THR A 240 -8.64 -1.46 -1.48
CA THR A 240 -7.24 -0.99 -1.57
C THR A 240 -6.54 -1.06 -0.22
N ARG A 241 -7.20 -0.65 0.87
CA ARG A 241 -6.64 -0.72 2.23
C ARG A 241 -6.41 -2.15 2.69
N ARG A 242 -7.35 -3.05 2.35
CA ARG A 242 -7.20 -4.48 2.60
C ARG A 242 -6.00 -5.04 1.85
N MET A 243 -5.82 -4.70 0.57
CA MET A 243 -4.66 -5.17 -0.22
C MET A 243 -3.33 -4.71 0.37
N ILE A 244 -3.27 -3.47 0.86
CA ILE A 244 -2.07 -2.93 1.52
C ILE A 244 -1.79 -3.65 2.85
N ALA A 245 -2.84 -4.03 3.58
CA ALA A 245 -2.70 -4.74 4.85
C ALA A 245 -2.08 -6.13 4.72
N GLU A 246 -2.16 -6.77 3.54
CA GLU A 246 -1.49 -8.05 3.24
C GLU A 246 0.05 -7.98 3.29
N LEU A 247 0.63 -6.78 3.45
CA LEU A 247 2.07 -6.60 3.56
C LEU A 247 2.61 -6.78 4.98
N ASP A 248 1.75 -6.77 6.00
CA ASP A 248 2.15 -6.91 7.41
C ASP A 248 3.32 -5.97 7.79
N ASP A 249 3.25 -4.71 7.33
CA ASP A 249 4.30 -3.71 7.49
C ASP A 249 3.72 -2.34 7.86
N ASN A 250 4.09 -1.85 9.05
CA ASN A 250 3.70 -0.52 9.54
C ASN A 250 4.10 0.64 8.60
N HIS A 251 5.10 0.46 7.75
CA HIS A 251 5.54 1.46 6.77
C HIS A 251 4.68 1.42 5.49
N ALA A 252 3.93 0.33 5.26
CA ALA A 252 2.96 0.22 4.18
C ALA A 252 1.68 0.97 4.55
N GLN A 253 1.76 2.30 4.59
CA GLN A 253 0.63 3.15 4.89
C GLN A 253 0.04 3.75 3.62
N TYR A 254 -1.28 3.77 3.54
CA TYR A 254 -1.98 4.58 2.56
C TYR A 254 -1.84 6.05 2.95
N GLY A 255 -1.62 6.96 1.99
CA GLY A 255 -1.32 8.37 2.26
C GLY A 255 -2.38 9.13 3.08
N GLY A 256 -3.62 8.63 3.11
CA GLY A 256 -4.67 9.08 4.02
C GLY A 256 -4.63 8.40 5.40
N GLY A 257 -4.98 9.13 6.45
CA GLY A 257 -5.00 8.58 7.82
C GLY A 257 -6.12 7.55 8.06
N ILE A 258 -6.02 6.82 9.18
CA ILE A 258 -7.01 5.84 9.67
C ILE A 258 -8.46 6.38 9.71
N PHE A 259 -8.62 7.70 9.86
CA PHE A 259 -9.90 8.39 9.88
C PHE A 259 -10.71 8.26 8.58
N GLU A 260 -10.09 7.97 7.42
CA GLU A 260 -10.83 7.80 6.16
C GLU A 260 -11.67 6.52 6.17
N LEU A 261 -11.18 5.49 6.85
CA LEU A 261 -11.86 4.21 7.01
C LEU A 261 -12.90 4.27 8.13
N PHE A 262 -12.49 4.76 9.30
CA PHE A 262 -13.24 4.60 10.54
C PHE A 262 -13.90 5.90 11.05
N GLY A 263 -13.54 7.04 10.47
CA GLY A 263 -14.21 8.32 10.68
C GLY A 263 -13.35 9.41 11.32
N ARG A 264 -13.78 10.66 11.07
CA ARG A 264 -13.08 11.90 11.48
C ARG A 264 -13.47 12.39 12.87
N TYR A 265 -14.49 11.82 13.49
CA TYR A 265 -14.88 12.14 14.86
C TYR A 265 -14.38 11.05 15.79
N ARG A 266 -13.91 11.43 16.97
CA ARG A 266 -13.34 10.50 17.94
C ARG A 266 -13.71 10.91 19.35
N VAL A 267 -13.96 9.95 20.24
CA VAL A 267 -14.04 10.23 21.68
C VAL A 267 -12.67 10.71 22.15
N PRO A 268 -12.55 11.85 22.87
CA PRO A 268 -11.26 12.45 23.27
C PRO A 268 -10.57 11.72 24.44
N LEU A 269 -10.73 10.40 24.49
CA LEU A 269 -10.24 9.48 25.50
C LEU A 269 -8.96 8.80 25.02
N ASN A 270 -8.00 8.58 25.91
CA ASN A 270 -6.82 7.78 25.56
C ASN A 270 -6.90 6.40 26.22
N THR A 271 -6.71 5.38 25.40
CA THR A 271 -6.75 3.99 25.84
C THR A 271 -5.50 3.27 25.35
N GLY A 272 -5.11 2.22 26.06
CA GLY A 272 -3.99 1.37 25.72
C GLY A 272 -4.25 -0.04 26.22
N PHE A 273 -3.65 -1.03 25.57
CA PHE A 273 -3.78 -2.41 26.01
C PHE A 273 -2.86 -2.71 27.19
N VAL A 274 -3.42 -3.26 28.25
CA VAL A 274 -2.70 -3.76 29.43
C VAL A 274 -3.18 -5.18 29.68
N GLU A 275 -2.27 -6.16 29.60
CA GLU A 275 -2.60 -7.59 29.76
C GLU A 275 -3.78 -8.05 28.88
N GLY A 276 -3.80 -7.60 27.62
CA GLY A 276 -4.86 -7.94 26.65
C GLY A 276 -6.19 -7.20 26.83
N ARG A 277 -6.30 -6.29 27.80
CA ARG A 277 -7.51 -5.48 28.04
C ARG A 277 -7.31 -4.04 27.59
N LEU A 278 -8.32 -3.44 26.96
CA LEU A 278 -8.28 -2.04 26.54
C LEU A 278 -8.60 -1.12 27.74
N ILE A 279 -7.58 -0.48 28.31
CA ILE A 279 -7.68 0.30 29.54
C ILE A 279 -7.62 1.79 29.24
N VAL A 280 -8.42 2.59 29.93
CA VAL A 280 -8.30 4.06 29.96
C VAL A 280 -7.00 4.43 30.66
N VAL A 281 -6.08 5.01 29.89
CA VAL A 281 -4.77 5.45 30.40
C VAL A 281 -4.83 6.89 30.89
N THR A 282 -5.61 7.75 30.20
CA THR A 282 -5.91 9.10 30.66
C THR A 282 -7.34 9.51 30.27
N PRO A 283 -8.09 10.17 31.18
CA PRO A 283 -9.52 10.39 31.00
C PRO A 283 -9.85 11.49 29.98
N ASP A 284 -9.00 12.53 29.84
CA ASP A 284 -9.19 13.66 28.92
C ASP A 284 -7.82 14.17 28.43
N THR A 285 -7.47 13.92 27.17
CA THR A 285 -6.14 14.31 26.62
C THR A 285 -6.16 15.59 25.81
N VAL A 286 -7.32 15.97 25.30
CA VAL A 286 -7.53 17.23 24.60
C VAL A 286 -8.21 18.17 25.60
N PRO A 287 -7.78 19.44 25.76
CA PRO A 287 -8.59 20.44 26.45
C PRO A 287 -9.83 20.71 25.61
N VAL A 288 -10.78 19.79 25.64
CA VAL A 288 -12.07 19.95 25.01
C VAL A 288 -12.77 21.02 25.83
N LYS A 289 -13.16 22.12 25.18
CA LYS A 289 -14.11 23.10 25.72
C LYS A 289 -15.53 22.49 25.81
N SER A 290 -15.62 21.23 26.23
CA SER A 290 -16.86 20.52 26.46
C SER A 290 -17.15 20.59 27.95
N GLU A 291 -18.29 21.15 28.31
CA GLU A 291 -18.82 21.10 29.67
C GLU A 291 -19.23 19.67 30.08
N ARG A 292 -19.19 18.71 29.15
CA ARG A 292 -19.46 17.29 29.39
C ARG A 292 -18.17 16.48 29.23
N LYS A 293 -17.53 16.18 30.35
CA LYS A 293 -16.47 15.18 30.42
C LYS A 293 -17.10 13.80 30.43
N ALA A 294 -16.60 12.89 29.60
CA ALA A 294 -17.00 11.49 29.71
C ALA A 294 -16.60 10.98 31.11
N PRO A 295 -17.41 10.14 31.78
CA PRO A 295 -17.22 9.79 33.19
C PRO A 295 -16.05 8.81 33.44
N PHE A 296 -15.14 8.65 32.46
CA PHE A 296 -14.07 7.68 32.51
C PHE A 296 -13.00 8.09 33.53
N GLN A 297 -12.43 7.08 34.18
CA GLN A 297 -11.30 7.19 35.10
C GLN A 297 -10.14 6.36 34.58
N VAL A 298 -8.92 6.73 34.96
CA VAL A 298 -7.74 5.89 34.69
C VAL A 298 -7.98 4.52 35.30
N GLY A 299 -7.74 3.46 34.53
CA GLY A 299 -7.97 2.07 34.95
C GLY A 299 -9.33 1.49 34.54
N ASP A 300 -10.25 2.29 34.00
CA ASP A 300 -11.48 1.75 33.42
C ASP A 300 -11.17 0.84 32.22
N GLU A 301 -11.79 -0.32 32.16
CA GLU A 301 -11.67 -1.24 31.02
C GLU A 301 -12.79 -0.95 30.02
N ILE A 302 -12.45 -0.60 28.79
CA ILE A 302 -13.41 -0.50 27.69
C ILE A 302 -13.69 -1.91 27.16
N VAL A 303 -14.95 -2.33 27.22
CA VAL A 303 -15.38 -3.68 26.86
C VAL A 303 -16.08 -3.70 25.49
N ALA A 304 -16.87 -2.67 25.18
CA ALA A 304 -17.55 -2.55 23.89
C ALA A 304 -17.81 -1.09 23.52
N VAL A 305 -17.91 -0.82 22.22
CA VAL A 305 -18.35 0.45 21.66
C VAL A 305 -19.44 0.17 20.63
N GLU A 306 -20.56 0.91 20.67
CA GLU A 306 -21.72 0.71 19.79
C GLU A 306 -22.18 -0.77 19.75
N ASP A 307 -22.26 -1.39 20.92
CA ASP A 307 -22.61 -2.81 21.12
C ASP A 307 -21.67 -3.83 20.45
N LYS A 308 -20.51 -3.39 19.95
CA LYS A 308 -19.47 -4.25 19.39
C LYS A 308 -18.33 -4.44 20.37
N PRO A 309 -17.90 -5.68 20.66
CA PRO A 309 -16.83 -5.93 21.59
C PRO A 309 -15.47 -5.51 21.00
N VAL A 310 -14.44 -5.33 21.83
CA VAL A 310 -13.11 -4.90 21.39
C VAL A 310 -12.54 -5.79 20.27
N GLU A 311 -12.79 -7.09 20.33
CA GLU A 311 -12.32 -8.09 19.37
C GLU A 311 -12.85 -7.85 17.95
N TYR A 312 -14.06 -7.28 17.82
CA TYR A 312 -14.59 -6.86 16.53
C TYR A 312 -13.69 -5.80 15.90
N TYR A 313 -13.24 -4.83 16.68
CA TYR A 313 -12.39 -3.75 16.20
C TYR A 313 -10.99 -4.23 15.88
N MET A 314 -10.44 -5.16 16.68
CA MET A 314 -9.17 -5.83 16.38
C MET A 314 -9.23 -6.56 15.04
N ALA A 315 -10.32 -7.30 14.77
CA ALA A 315 -10.51 -7.97 13.49
C ALA A 315 -10.57 -6.96 12.33
N GLN A 316 -11.28 -5.84 12.50
CA GLN A 316 -11.30 -4.76 11.50
C GLN A 316 -9.93 -4.10 11.31
N THR A 317 -9.12 -3.97 12.37
CA THR A 317 -7.77 -3.44 12.28
C THR A 317 -6.89 -4.35 11.43
N ARG A 318 -6.83 -5.65 11.73
CA ARG A 318 -6.08 -6.62 10.91
C ARG A 318 -6.55 -6.65 9.45
N GLU A 319 -7.84 -6.43 9.23
CA GLU A 319 -8.43 -6.48 7.90
C GLU A 319 -8.03 -5.29 7.01
N PHE A 320 -7.74 -4.12 7.59
CA PHE A 320 -7.61 -2.86 6.82
C PHE A 320 -6.38 -2.01 7.17
N ILE A 321 -5.59 -2.41 8.15
CA ILE A 321 -4.40 -1.68 8.60
C ILE A 321 -3.23 -2.64 8.57
N SER A 322 -2.20 -2.28 7.79
CA SER A 322 -0.94 -3.03 7.75
C SER A 322 -0.19 -2.83 9.07
N CYS A 323 0.12 -3.93 9.73
CA CYS A 323 0.74 -3.93 11.06
C CYS A 323 1.89 -4.93 11.09
N SER A 324 3.06 -4.51 11.58
CA SER A 324 4.24 -5.39 11.61
C SER A 324 4.23 -6.44 12.71
N ASN A 325 3.42 -6.24 13.75
CA ASN A 325 3.28 -7.18 14.86
C ASN A 325 2.00 -6.91 15.67
N GLU A 326 1.77 -7.74 16.69
CA GLU A 326 0.59 -7.64 17.53
C GLU A 326 0.47 -6.32 18.28
N ASN A 327 1.56 -5.72 18.75
CA ASN A 327 1.49 -4.45 19.48
C ASN A 327 0.99 -3.32 18.57
N ASP A 328 1.30 -3.37 17.28
CA ASP A 328 0.82 -2.41 16.29
C ASP A 328 -0.69 -2.57 16.05
N VAL A 329 -1.18 -3.81 15.99
CA VAL A 329 -2.62 -4.10 15.91
C VAL A 329 -3.34 -3.57 17.14
N LEU A 330 -2.79 -3.79 18.34
CA LEU A 330 -3.35 -3.29 19.59
C LEU A 330 -3.37 -1.74 19.61
N ALA A 331 -2.28 -1.09 19.21
CA ALA A 331 -2.18 0.36 19.16
C ALA A 331 -3.17 0.99 18.15
N ALA A 332 -3.26 0.42 16.95
CA ALA A 332 -4.20 0.86 15.92
C ALA A 332 -5.65 0.61 16.35
N THR A 333 -5.94 -0.53 16.99
CA THR A 333 -7.27 -0.85 17.54
C THR A 333 -7.69 0.19 18.57
N ALA A 334 -6.80 0.55 19.51
CA ALA A 334 -7.07 1.52 20.56
C ALA A 334 -7.43 2.92 20.02
N ASP A 335 -6.87 3.32 18.86
CA ASP A 335 -7.29 4.54 18.17
C ASP A 335 -8.60 4.35 17.39
N GLN A 336 -8.71 3.25 16.64
CA GLN A 336 -9.83 2.95 15.76
C GLN A 336 -11.17 2.84 16.48
N ILE A 337 -11.20 2.12 17.60
CA ILE A 337 -12.43 1.78 18.33
C ILE A 337 -13.20 3.00 18.82
N LEU A 338 -12.50 4.11 19.05
CA LEU A 338 -13.08 5.36 19.55
C LEU A 338 -13.53 6.31 18.43
N ARG A 339 -13.45 5.89 17.16
CA ARG A 339 -13.76 6.72 15.99
C ARG A 339 -15.14 6.45 15.40
N THR A 340 -15.70 7.48 14.79
CA THR A 340 -16.96 7.43 14.05
C THR A 340 -17.01 8.46 12.92
N LYS A 341 -17.83 8.17 11.91
CA LYS A 341 -18.03 9.04 10.75
C LYS A 341 -18.97 10.22 11.04
N GLU A 342 -19.81 10.09 12.05
CA GLU A 342 -20.86 11.06 12.39
C GLU A 342 -20.50 11.87 13.64
N ASN A 343 -20.89 13.14 13.68
CA ASN A 343 -20.71 13.98 14.87
C ASN A 343 -21.80 13.68 15.93
N ARG A 344 -21.74 12.49 16.54
CA ARG A 344 -22.69 12.06 17.57
C ARG A 344 -21.99 11.32 18.70
N PRO A 345 -22.57 11.29 19.91
CA PRO A 345 -22.03 10.49 20.99
C PRO A 345 -21.95 9.00 20.62
N LEU A 346 -20.92 8.32 21.14
CA LEU A 346 -20.78 6.87 21.05
C LEU A 346 -21.26 6.20 22.32
N SER A 347 -22.02 5.11 22.18
CA SER A 347 -22.32 4.20 23.29
C SER A 347 -21.07 3.41 23.66
N ILE A 348 -20.65 3.48 24.92
CA ILE A 348 -19.47 2.79 25.43
C ILE A 348 -19.85 1.98 26.67
N ARG A 349 -19.56 0.69 26.60
CA ARG A 349 -19.62 -0.24 27.74
C ARG A 349 -18.25 -0.36 28.35
N TYR A 350 -18.14 -0.09 29.64
CA TYR A 350 -16.89 -0.17 30.39
C TYR A 350 -17.05 -0.91 31.71
N ARG A 351 -15.95 -1.36 32.30
CA ARG A 351 -15.89 -2.02 33.60
C ARG A 351 -15.02 -1.22 34.56
N ARG A 352 -15.52 -0.99 35.78
CA ARG A 352 -14.79 -0.35 36.88
C ARG A 352 -15.09 -1.12 38.17
N ASP A 353 -14.06 -1.50 38.90
CA ASP A 353 -14.16 -2.29 40.14
C ASP A 353 -15.02 -3.56 39.97
N GLY A 354 -14.87 -4.23 38.83
CA GLY A 354 -15.65 -5.43 38.48
C GLY A 354 -17.09 -5.18 38.04
N VAL A 355 -17.60 -3.94 38.10
CA VAL A 355 -18.96 -3.58 37.71
C VAL A 355 -19.00 -3.04 36.27
N THR A 356 -19.83 -3.64 35.42
CA THR A 356 -20.09 -3.16 34.06
C THR A 356 -21.09 -2.01 34.06
N ARG A 357 -20.79 -0.97 33.28
CA ARG A 357 -21.60 0.24 33.10
C ARG A 357 -21.64 0.62 31.63
N ASP A 358 -22.70 1.30 31.23
CA ASP A 358 -22.83 1.89 29.90
C ASP A 358 -22.88 3.42 30.02
N THR A 359 -22.31 4.13 29.06
CA THR A 359 -22.38 5.60 28.98
C THR A 359 -22.41 6.05 27.52
N LEU A 360 -22.91 7.26 27.29
CA LEU A 360 -22.70 7.97 26.03
C LEU A 360 -21.49 8.89 26.18
N ALA A 361 -20.57 8.84 25.23
CA ALA A 361 -19.37 9.67 25.21
C ALA A 361 -19.37 10.58 24.00
N ASP A 362 -19.29 11.90 24.23
CA ASP A 362 -19.23 12.89 23.17
C ASP A 362 -17.95 12.73 22.32
N VAL A 363 -18.07 13.03 21.03
CA VAL A 363 -16.97 12.96 20.07
C VAL A 363 -16.51 14.36 19.66
N THR A 364 -15.24 14.48 19.31
CA THR A 364 -14.66 15.70 18.77
C THR A 364 -14.07 15.41 17.38
N LYS A 365 -14.15 16.40 16.48
CA LYS A 365 -13.52 16.30 15.15
C LYS A 365 -12.00 16.21 15.32
N MET A 366 -11.42 15.07 14.94
CA MET A 366 -10.00 14.77 15.01
C MET A 366 -9.56 14.12 13.69
N PRO A 367 -9.20 14.95 12.68
CA PRO A 367 -8.84 14.46 11.35
C PRO A 367 -7.41 13.91 11.25
N GLY A 368 -6.59 13.98 12.30
CA GLY A 368 -5.22 13.48 12.30
C GLY A 368 -5.04 12.19 13.10
N HIS A 369 -3.81 11.66 13.08
CA HIS A 369 -3.38 10.67 14.07
C HIS A 369 -3.58 11.28 15.47
N PHE A 370 -4.27 10.56 16.34
CA PHE A 370 -4.33 10.95 17.75
C PHE A 370 -2.89 10.91 18.28
N GLY A 371 -2.30 12.08 18.45
CA GLY A 371 -0.90 12.20 18.78
C GLY A 371 -0.67 11.71 20.20
N TRP A 372 0.12 10.65 20.31
CA TRP A 372 1.05 10.42 21.43
C TRP A 372 1.61 11.75 21.99
N ASN A 373 1.82 12.76 21.13
CA ASN A 373 2.20 14.14 21.46
C ASN A 373 1.44 14.81 22.62
N TYR A 374 0.16 14.49 22.87
CA TYR A 374 -0.59 15.11 23.96
C TYR A 374 -0.19 14.58 25.35
N LEU A 375 0.12 13.29 25.46
CA LEU A 375 0.69 12.72 26.70
C LEU A 375 2.11 13.23 26.92
N TRP A 376 2.93 13.24 25.87
CA TRP A 376 4.33 13.63 25.94
C TRP A 376 4.57 15.12 26.17
N LYS A 377 3.56 15.98 26.05
CA LYS A 377 3.70 17.41 26.36
C LYS A 377 4.09 17.65 27.83
N TYR A 378 3.79 16.72 28.72
CA TYR A 378 4.00 16.86 30.17
C TYR A 378 5.17 16.03 30.72
N HIS A 379 5.84 15.23 29.88
CA HIS A 379 7.03 14.49 30.28
C HIS A 379 8.28 15.38 30.15
N LYS A 380 9.08 15.42 31.21
CA LYS A 380 10.41 16.05 31.18
C LYS A 380 11.37 15.20 30.36
N THR A 381 12.28 15.83 29.63
CA THR A 381 13.40 15.16 28.93
C THR A 381 14.27 14.38 29.92
N PHE A 382 14.44 14.94 31.12
CA PHE A 382 15.20 14.37 32.22
C PHE A 382 14.51 14.63 33.57
N SER A 383 14.59 13.65 34.47
CA SER A 383 14.22 13.80 35.87
C SER A 383 15.04 12.88 36.76
N MET A 384 15.36 13.32 37.96
CA MET A 384 15.81 12.42 39.02
C MET A 384 14.60 11.67 39.57
N LEU A 385 14.67 10.34 39.56
CA LEU A 385 13.82 9.46 40.34
C LEU A 385 14.51 9.29 41.70
N GLU A 386 13.86 9.82 42.73
CA GLU A 386 14.50 10.01 44.04
C GLU A 386 15.81 10.81 43.90
N ASP A 387 16.76 10.57 44.80
CA ASP A 387 18.03 11.32 44.84
C ASP A 387 19.18 10.57 44.15
N SER A 388 18.95 9.41 43.53
CA SER A 388 20.04 8.54 43.05
C SER A 388 19.87 7.95 41.64
N ILE A 389 18.68 8.03 41.03
CA ILE A 389 18.44 7.41 39.72
C ILE A 389 18.06 8.48 38.70
N GLY A 390 18.92 8.71 37.71
CA GLY A 390 18.60 9.57 36.58
C GLY A 390 17.70 8.86 35.56
N TYR A 391 16.52 9.42 35.30
CA TYR A 391 15.65 8.99 34.21
C TYR A 391 15.77 9.93 33.02
N ILE A 392 16.05 9.36 31.85
CA ILE A 392 16.14 10.07 30.57
C ILE A 392 15.07 9.51 29.65
N CYS A 393 14.34 10.40 28.96
CA CYS A 393 13.36 10.04 27.95
C CYS A 393 13.92 10.33 26.54
N PRO A 394 14.46 9.32 25.81
CA PRO A 394 15.16 9.51 24.53
C PRO A 394 14.32 10.24 23.45
N ASN A 395 13.02 9.98 23.39
CA ASN A 395 12.12 10.61 22.41
C ASN A 395 11.94 12.12 22.60
N LYS A 396 12.44 12.72 23.68
CA LYS A 396 12.38 14.16 23.96
C LYS A 396 13.72 14.89 23.86
N LEU A 397 14.81 14.14 23.71
CA LEU A 397 16.12 14.69 23.43
C LEU A 397 16.07 15.33 22.04
N SER A 398 15.89 16.64 22.02
CA SER A 398 15.66 17.40 20.79
C SER A 398 16.74 18.45 20.55
N LYS A 399 17.53 18.77 21.57
CA LYS A 399 18.58 19.79 21.49
C LYS A 399 19.85 19.36 22.25
N GLU A 400 21.01 19.64 21.67
CA GLU A 400 22.32 19.48 22.34
C GLU A 400 22.40 20.26 23.66
N GLU A 401 21.64 21.34 23.80
CA GLU A 401 21.54 22.20 24.99
C GLU A 401 20.94 21.51 26.23
N GLU A 402 20.25 20.37 26.08
CA GLU A 402 19.67 19.60 27.20
C GLU A 402 20.70 18.62 27.84
N ILE A 403 21.83 18.37 27.16
CA ILE A 403 22.90 17.45 27.62
C ILE A 403 23.61 17.96 28.89
N PRO A 404 23.94 19.27 29.04
CA PRO A 404 24.52 19.81 30.27
C PRO A 404 23.60 19.69 31.50
N GLU A 405 22.28 19.84 31.35
CA GLU A 405 21.33 19.67 32.46
C GLU A 405 21.28 18.22 32.96
N ILE A 406 21.30 17.26 32.05
CA ILE A 406 21.41 15.82 32.35
C ILE A 406 22.74 15.55 33.08
N SER A 407 23.86 16.06 32.55
CA SER A 407 25.19 15.87 33.15
C SER A 407 25.30 16.46 34.55
N ASN A 408 24.75 17.66 34.77
CA ASN A 408 24.77 18.33 36.07
C ASN A 408 23.82 17.70 37.10
N GLY A 409 22.70 17.12 36.65
CA GLY A 409 21.77 16.39 37.52
C GLY A 409 22.39 15.10 38.07
N LEU A 410 23.08 14.34 37.22
CA LEU A 410 23.72 13.08 37.60
C LEU A 410 24.90 13.29 38.58
N LYS A 411 25.69 14.36 38.42
CA LYS A 411 26.82 14.67 39.31
C LYS A 411 26.44 15.00 40.75
N LYS A 412 25.19 15.40 41.02
CA LYS A 412 24.70 15.73 42.37
C LYS A 412 24.39 14.51 43.24
N THR A 413 24.55 13.31 42.70
CA THR A 413 24.23 12.04 43.38
C THR A 413 25.46 11.33 43.96
N GLU A 414 26.66 11.93 43.83
CA GLU A 414 27.94 11.38 44.30
C GLU A 414 28.38 11.85 45.71
N ASP A 415 27.54 12.59 46.46
CA ASP A 415 27.83 13.05 47.84
C ASP A 415 27.10 12.23 48.91
#